data_AF-A0A8S3C4S1-F1
#
_entry.id   AF-A0A8S3C4S1-F1
#
_cell.length_a   1.000
_cell.length_b   1.000
_cell.length_c   1.000
_cell.angle_alpha   90.00
_cell.angle_beta   90.00
_cell.angle_gamma   90.00
#
_symmetry.space_group_name_H-M   'P 1'
#
loop_
_entity.id
_entity.type
_entity.pdbx_description
1 polymer ?
#
loop_
_entity_poly.entity_id
_entity_poly.type
_entity_poly.pdbx_seq_one_letter_code
_entity_poly.pdbx_strand_id
1 'polypeptide(L)' 'GCRFCSVKTSRKPATPDPNEPENTAKAICSWDIDYIVLTSVDRDDLSDQGSSHIAQTIGFIKRQKPNLLVECLTPDFRGD' A
#
# COMPACT_ATOMS: atom_id res chain seq x y z
N GLY A 1 -2.03 -18.58 4.81
CA GLY A 1 -0.73 -17.93 4.60
C GLY A 1 0.02 -18.66 3.52
N CYS A 2 0.55 -17.92 2.54
CA CYS A 2 1.34 -18.46 1.43
C CYS A 2 2.62 -19.14 1.94
N ARG A 3 2.90 -20.38 1.49
CA ARG A 3 4.04 -21.19 1.99
C ARG A 3 5.42 -20.67 1.55
N PHE A 4 5.45 -19.78 0.56
CA PHE A 4 6.66 -19.21 -0.01
C PHE A 4 6.93 -17.76 0.47
N CYS A 5 5.98 -17.12 1.15
CA CYS A 5 6.09 -15.72 1.52
C CYS A 5 6.95 -15.57 2.79
N SER A 6 7.92 -14.65 2.75
CA SER A 6 8.77 -14.31 3.90
C SER A 6 8.07 -13.41 4.94
N VAL A 7 6.91 -12.84 4.59
CA VAL A 7 6.11 -12.01 5.50
C VAL A 7 5.37 -12.90 6.49
N LYS A 8 5.52 -12.60 7.79
CA LYS A 8 4.85 -13.34 8.87
C LYS A 8 3.33 -13.11 8.80
N THR A 9 2.58 -14.20 8.73
CA THR A 9 1.11 -14.13 8.81
C THR A 9 0.67 -13.78 10.24
N SER A 10 -0.12 -12.72 10.38
CA SER A 10 -0.88 -12.44 11.61
C SER A 10 -2.36 -12.76 11.39
N ARG A 11 -2.97 -13.55 12.28
CA ARG A 11 -4.42 -13.84 12.23
C ARG A 11 -5.28 -12.71 12.81
N LYS A 12 -4.67 -11.80 13.55
CA LYS A 12 -5.32 -10.65 14.18
C LYS A 12 -4.38 -9.45 13.99
N PRO A 13 -4.28 -8.89 12.78
CA PRO A 13 -3.46 -7.72 12.55
C PRO A 13 -3.98 -6.54 13.39
N ALA A 14 -3.11 -5.57 13.64
CA ALA A 14 -3.53 -4.31 14.23
C ALA A 14 -4.38 -3.51 13.22
N THR A 15 -5.19 -2.59 13.73
CA THR A 15 -5.88 -1.59 12.90
C THR A 15 -4.83 -0.84 12.06
N PRO A 16 -5.07 -0.63 10.74
CA PRO A 16 -4.15 0.16 9.94
C PRO A 16 -4.06 1.59 10.48
N ASP A 17 -2.89 2.21 10.39
CA ASP A 17 -2.72 3.62 10.72
C ASP A 17 -3.43 4.48 9.66
N PRO A 18 -4.44 5.29 10.02
CA PRO A 18 -5.13 6.15 9.06
C PRO A 18 -4.22 7.18 8.37
N ASN A 19 -3.08 7.52 8.98
CA ASN A 19 -2.11 8.47 8.44
C ASN A 19 -1.01 7.81 7.60
N GLU A 20 -0.94 6.47 7.55
CA GLU A 20 0.05 5.74 6.76
C GLU A 20 0.07 6.16 5.29
N PRO A 21 -1.05 6.40 4.59
CA PRO A 21 -1.01 6.83 3.19
C PRO A 21 -0.29 8.17 2.97
N GLU A 22 -0.58 9.14 3.84
CA GLU A 22 0.02 10.47 3.74
C GLU A 22 1.50 10.45 4.15
N ASN A 23 1.82 9.76 5.25
CA ASN A 23 3.18 9.64 5.76
C ASN A 23 4.09 8.88 4.78
N THR A 24 3.58 7.80 4.19
CA THR A 24 4.30 7.01 3.16
C THR A 24 4.57 7.87 1.93
N ALA A 25 3.57 8.62 1.46
CA ALA A 25 3.74 9.51 0.32
C ALA A 25 4.78 10.63 0.60
N LYS A 26 4.75 11.24 1.80
CA LYS A 26 5.75 12.24 2.22
C LYS A 26 7.17 11.65 2.22
N ALA A 27 7.34 10.44 2.76
CA ALA A 27 8.63 9.76 2.77
C ALA A 27 9.14 9.50 1.34
N ILE A 28 8.31 8.94 0.46
CA ILE A 28 8.65 8.68 -0.94
C ILE A 28 9.01 9.98 -1.68
N CYS A 29 8.23 11.04 -1.47
CA CYS A 29 8.48 12.32 -2.14
C CYS A 29 9.75 13.02 -1.65
N SER A 30 10.25 12.68 -0.46
CA SER A 30 11.55 13.18 0.03
C SER A 30 12.75 12.53 -0.66
N TRP A 31 12.56 11.39 -1.32
CA TRP A 31 13.63 10.67 -2.01
C TRP A 31 13.79 11.16 -3.44
N ASP A 32 15.02 11.15 -3.94
CA ASP A 32 15.34 11.51 -5.33
C ASP A 32 15.29 10.27 -6.22
N ILE A 33 14.06 9.82 -6.51
CA ILE A 33 13.79 8.63 -7.31
C ILE A 33 12.67 8.90 -8.31
N ASP A 34 12.69 8.15 -9.40
CA ASP A 34 11.73 8.27 -10.51
C ASP A 34 10.70 7.13 -10.55
N TYR A 35 10.92 6.04 -9.82
CA TYR A 35 10.07 4.85 -9.86
C TYR A 35 10.00 4.15 -8.50
N ILE A 36 8.78 3.70 -8.13
CA ILE A 36 8.54 2.89 -6.93
C ILE A 36 7.59 1.71 -7.22
N VAL A 37 7.73 0.66 -6.42
CA VAL A 37 6.75 -0.43 -6.31
C VAL A 37 6.05 -0.32 -4.97
N LEU A 38 4.72 -0.28 -4.98
CA LEU A 38 3.86 -0.28 -3.80
C LEU A 38 3.21 -1.66 -3.65
N THR A 39 3.31 -2.25 -2.47
CA THR A 39 2.75 -3.57 -2.16
C THR A 39 2.08 -3.54 -0.79
N SER A 40 1.16 -4.46 -0.52
CA SER A 40 0.58 -4.65 0.81
C SER A 40 0.53 -6.14 1.17
N VAL A 41 0.19 -6.41 2.44
CA VAL A 41 -0.32 -7.72 2.85
C VAL A 41 -1.81 -7.81 2.56
N ASP A 42 -2.36 -9.03 2.56
CA ASP A 42 -3.80 -9.24 2.52
C ASP A 42 -4.47 -8.67 3.78
N ARG A 43 -5.54 -7.89 3.60
CA ARG A 43 -6.32 -7.27 4.67
C ARG A 43 -7.77 -7.73 4.64
N ASP A 44 -7.94 -9.05 4.66
CA ASP A 44 -9.25 -9.71 4.72
C ASP A 44 -10.14 -9.27 5.89
N ASP A 45 -9.55 -8.67 6.93
CA ASP A 45 -10.24 -8.09 8.07
C ASP A 45 -10.95 -6.76 7.77
N LEU A 46 -10.62 -6.10 6.66
CA LEU A 46 -11.24 -4.84 6.23
C LEU A 46 -12.34 -5.11 5.18
N SER A 47 -13.35 -4.24 5.14
CA SER A 47 -14.46 -4.36 4.19
C SER A 47 -14.04 -4.18 2.73
N ASP A 48 -13.09 -3.27 2.47
CA ASP A 48 -12.53 -2.99 1.14
C ASP A 48 -11.20 -3.71 0.89
N GLN A 49 -10.78 -4.54 1.86
CA GLN A 49 -9.54 -5.31 1.84
C GLN A 49 -8.27 -4.46 1.69
N GLY A 50 -8.33 -3.19 2.08
CA GLY A 50 -7.21 -2.25 2.02
C GLY A 50 -7.01 -1.59 0.65
N SER A 51 -7.91 -1.81 -0.32
CA SER A 51 -7.82 -1.21 -1.65
C SER A 51 -7.85 0.33 -1.60
N SER A 52 -8.69 0.92 -0.74
CA SER A 52 -8.73 2.38 -0.55
C SER A 52 -7.42 2.91 0.02
N HIS A 53 -6.75 2.13 0.87
CA HIS A 53 -5.50 2.53 1.50
C HIS A 53 -4.40 2.70 0.44
N ILE A 54 -4.28 1.74 -0.47
CA ILE A 54 -3.35 1.81 -1.61
C ILE A 54 -3.68 2.99 -2.53
N ALA A 55 -4.96 3.13 -2.90
CA ALA A 55 -5.41 4.22 -3.78
C ALA A 55 -5.11 5.61 -3.18
N GLN A 56 -5.33 5.79 -1.88
CA GLN A 56 -5.02 7.03 -1.18
C GLN A 56 -3.52 7.34 -1.21
N THR A 57 -2.67 6.35 -0.94
CA THR A 57 -1.20 6.51 -0.98
C THR A 57 -0.75 6.98 -2.36
N ILE A 58 -1.21 6.34 -3.43
CA ILE A 58 -0.92 6.74 -4.82
C ILE A 58 -1.42 8.17 -5.07
N GLY A 59 -2.62 8.51 -4.62
CA GLY A 59 -3.17 9.85 -4.75
C GLY A 59 -2.30 10.92 -4.06
N PHE A 60 -1.84 10.68 -2.84
CA PHE A 60 -0.93 11.58 -2.12
C PHE A 60 0.42 11.72 -2.82
N ILE A 61 0.97 10.62 -3.35
CA ILE A 61 2.21 10.62 -4.13
C ILE A 61 2.04 11.47 -5.39
N LYS A 62 1.00 11.20 -6.19
CA LYS A 62 0.76 11.88 -7.47
C LYS A 62 0.45 13.36 -7.32
N ARG A 63 -0.12 13.79 -6.17
CA ARG A 63 -0.29 15.22 -5.85
C ARG A 63 1.04 15.94 -5.64
N GLN A 64 2.05 15.28 -5.07
CA GLN A 64 3.35 15.88 -4.74
C GLN A 64 4.39 15.69 -5.85
N LYS A 65 4.41 14.51 -6.49
CA LYS A 65 5.29 14.15 -7.61
C LYS A 65 4.49 13.49 -8.75
N PRO A 66 3.85 14.28 -9.63
CA PRO A 66 3.01 13.76 -10.71
C PRO A 66 3.75 12.80 -11.67
N ASN A 67 5.04 13.08 -11.90
CA ASN A 67 5.89 12.34 -12.83
C ASN A 67 6.49 11.06 -12.25
N LEU A 68 6.45 10.86 -10.92
CA LEU A 68 6.97 9.64 -10.29
C LEU A 68 6.18 8.43 -10.78
N LEU A 69 6.84 7.41 -11.33
CA LEU A 69 6.20 6.18 -11.74
C LEU A 69 5.88 5.32 -10.52
N VAL A 70 4.65 4.80 -10.47
CA VAL A 70 4.17 3.97 -9.36
C VAL A 70 3.62 2.67 -9.93
N GLU A 71 4.30 1.57 -9.66
CA GLU A 71 3.80 0.23 -9.91
C GLU A 71 3.15 -0.33 -8.66
N CYS A 72 2.05 -1.06 -8.81
CA CYS A 72 1.33 -1.65 -7.69
C CYS A 72 1.36 -3.17 -7.80
N LEU A 73 2.03 -3.80 -6.84
CA LEU A 73 1.94 -5.24 -6.58
C LEU A 73 0.87 -5.44 -5.51
N THR A 74 -0.39 -5.44 -5.92
CA THR A 74 -1.51 -5.53 -4.99
C THR A 74 -1.88 -6.99 -4.69
N PRO A 75 -2.53 -7.25 -3.55
CA PRO A 75 -3.33 -8.47 -3.38
C PRO A 75 -4.53 -8.48 -4.34
N ASP A 76 -5.28 -9.57 -4.33
CA ASP A 76 -6.43 -9.77 -5.24
C ASP A 76 -7.68 -8.95 -4.86
N PHE A 77 -7.74 -8.46 -3.62
CA PHE A 77 -8.93 -7.84 -3.03
C PHE A 77 -10.20 -8.69 -3.23
N ARG A 78 -10.11 -10.03 -3.14
CA ARG A 78 -11.15 -11.04 -3.44
C ARG A 78 -11.69 -11.05 -4.88
N GLY A 79 -11.39 -10.05 -5.70
CA GLY A 79 -11.87 -9.95 -7.07
C GLY A 79 -13.39 -9.74 -7.20
N ASP A 80 -14.04 -9.20 -6.16
CA ASP A 80 -15.46 -8.82 -6.16
C ASP A 80 -15.75 -7.54 -6.98
#